data_AF-A0A0P9DCS1-F1
#
_entry.id   AF-A0A0P9DCS1-F1
#
_cell.length_a   1.000
_cell.length_b   1.000
_cell.length_c   1.000
_cell.angle_alpha   90.00
_cell.angle_beta   90.00
_cell.angle_gamma   90.00
#
_symmetry.space_group_name_H-M   'P 1'
#
loop_
_entity.id
_entity.type
_entity.pdbx_description
1 polymer ?
#
loop_
_entity_poly.entity_id
_entity_poly.type
_entity_poly.pdbx_seq_one_letter_code
_entity_poly.pdbx_strand_id
1 'polypeptide(L)'
;RSISAQASAGIHVLGLLDYNPLWFKGQAPPLDAWIKDWGDYVYQTVARYGRSGQVKHWEIWNEPNLTGSGYSSGLYEIKDYARILGVAHDAAKAADPEATLVLGGLAAVWSYPPSPTTYDYFDYLDALGKLGAWGSFDVVAVHPYRPDPPEGQPLRRDGTLTFPQEMQRLDDLIARYGPKPVWLTEVGWATNRVWPGVPEDRQAQFLARLYIMA
;
A
#
# COMPACT_ATOMS: atom_id res chain seq x y z
N ARG A 1 7.95 -7.09 -22.06
CA ARG A 1 9.26 -7.81 -22.06
C ARG A 1 9.70 -8.17 -20.65
N SER A 2 9.82 -7.21 -19.70
CA SER A 2 10.18 -7.52 -18.30
C SER A 2 9.18 -8.47 -17.60
N ILE A 3 7.88 -8.16 -17.61
CA ILE A 3 6.83 -9.02 -17.00
C ILE A 3 6.87 -10.45 -17.56
N SER A 4 6.99 -10.60 -18.88
CA SER A 4 7.10 -11.92 -19.52
C SER A 4 8.36 -12.66 -19.10
N ALA A 5 9.50 -11.97 -18.94
CA ALA A 5 10.74 -12.59 -18.47
C ALA A 5 10.62 -13.06 -17.02
N GLN A 6 10.03 -12.25 -16.14
CA GLN A 6 9.79 -12.60 -14.74
C GLN A 6 8.84 -13.80 -14.62
N ALA A 7 7.71 -13.78 -15.34
CA ALA A 7 6.78 -14.90 -15.36
C ALA A 7 7.41 -16.19 -15.91
N SER A 8 8.22 -16.09 -16.98
CA SER A 8 8.94 -17.25 -17.55
C SER A 8 10.01 -17.81 -16.61
N ALA A 9 10.51 -17.00 -15.67
CA ALA A 9 11.45 -17.40 -14.63
C ALA A 9 10.74 -17.94 -13.36
N GLY A 10 9.40 -18.04 -13.36
CA GLY A 10 8.63 -18.51 -12.20
C GLY A 10 8.48 -17.45 -11.09
N ILE A 11 8.76 -16.17 -11.38
CA ILE A 11 8.56 -15.07 -10.43
C ILE A 11 7.09 -14.63 -10.49
N HIS A 12 6.41 -14.66 -9.34
CA HIS A 12 5.05 -14.17 -9.21
C HIS A 12 5.08 -12.65 -8.96
N VAL A 13 4.59 -11.89 -9.94
CA VAL A 13 4.65 -10.42 -9.90
C VAL A 13 3.46 -9.85 -9.12
N LEU A 14 3.76 -8.90 -8.23
CA LEU A 14 2.78 -7.95 -7.70
C LEU A 14 2.73 -6.73 -8.63
N GLY A 15 1.61 -6.54 -9.31
CA GLY A 15 1.40 -5.40 -10.20
C GLY A 15 0.97 -4.17 -9.42
N LEU A 16 1.91 -3.26 -9.13
CA LEU A 16 1.59 -1.95 -8.56
C LEU A 16 0.98 -1.04 -9.63
N LEU A 17 -0.25 -0.62 -9.40
CA LEU A 17 -0.97 0.37 -10.21
C LEU A 17 -1.01 1.66 -9.40
N ASP A 18 -0.17 2.63 -9.75
CA ASP A 18 -0.03 3.86 -8.98
C ASP A 18 0.18 5.11 -9.84
N TYR A 19 0.02 6.24 -9.15
CA TYR A 19 0.23 7.60 -9.58
C TYR A 19 -0.54 8.07 -10.81
N ASN A 20 -0.53 9.39 -10.97
CA ASN A 20 -1.18 10.01 -12.09
C ASN A 20 -0.46 9.63 -13.39
N PRO A 21 -1.21 9.16 -14.40
CA PRO A 21 -0.63 8.99 -15.72
C PRO A 21 -0.13 10.34 -16.27
N LEU A 22 0.88 10.27 -17.13
CA LEU A 22 1.56 11.44 -17.69
C LEU A 22 0.60 12.43 -18.37
N TRP A 23 -0.51 11.95 -18.97
CA TRP A 23 -1.49 12.82 -19.62
C TRP A 23 -2.31 13.67 -18.63
N PHE A 24 -2.28 13.38 -17.33
CA PHE A 24 -2.82 14.26 -16.28
C PHE A 24 -1.76 15.14 -15.61
N LYS A 25 -0.47 15.00 -15.95
CA LYS A 25 0.58 15.81 -15.34
C LYS A 25 0.37 17.28 -15.68
N GLY A 26 0.15 18.11 -14.65
CA GLY A 26 -0.13 19.54 -14.81
C GLY A 26 -1.56 19.86 -15.25
N GLN A 27 -2.43 18.85 -15.36
CA GLN A 27 -3.87 19.02 -15.54
C GLN A 27 -4.57 18.83 -14.19
N ALA A 28 -5.64 19.59 -13.95
CA ALA A 28 -6.53 19.41 -12.80
C ALA A 28 -7.92 18.98 -13.30
N PRO A 29 -8.04 17.75 -13.85
CA PRO A 29 -9.33 17.25 -14.33
C PRO A 29 -10.33 17.19 -13.16
N PRO A 30 -11.64 17.30 -13.44
CA PRO A 30 -12.65 16.97 -12.45
C PRO A 30 -12.44 15.56 -11.91
N LEU A 31 -12.56 15.38 -10.60
CA LEU A 31 -12.28 14.10 -9.92
C LEU A 31 -13.03 12.92 -10.53
N ASP A 32 -14.30 13.10 -10.91
CA ASP A 32 -15.10 12.03 -11.51
C ASP A 32 -14.57 11.59 -12.88
N ALA A 33 -14.08 12.53 -13.70
CA ALA A 33 -13.47 12.21 -14.99
C ALA A 33 -12.15 11.44 -14.78
N TRP A 34 -11.34 11.87 -13.80
CA TRP A 34 -10.11 11.18 -13.43
C TRP A 34 -10.38 9.75 -12.94
N ILE A 35 -11.36 9.56 -12.04
CA ILE A 35 -11.73 8.24 -11.49
C ILE A 35 -12.23 7.31 -12.60
N LYS A 36 -12.98 7.85 -13.58
CA LYS A 36 -13.40 7.05 -14.73
C LYS A 36 -12.19 6.56 -15.54
N ASP A 37 -11.26 7.46 -15.88
CA ASP A 37 -10.07 7.11 -16.66
C ASP A 37 -9.14 6.16 -15.88
N TRP A 38 -9.11 6.27 -14.56
CA TRP A 38 -8.47 5.32 -13.67
C TRP A 38 -9.05 3.90 -13.83
N GLY A 39 -10.38 3.76 -13.82
CA GLY A 39 -11.04 2.47 -14.05
C GLY A 39 -10.72 1.88 -15.43
N ASP A 40 -10.72 2.71 -16.47
CA ASP A 40 -10.35 2.28 -17.82
C ASP A 40 -8.88 1.79 -17.87
N TYR A 41 -7.96 2.51 -17.22
CA TYR A 41 -6.56 2.10 -17.10
C TYR A 41 -6.40 0.76 -16.37
N VAL A 42 -7.08 0.58 -15.23
CA VAL A 42 -7.05 -0.67 -14.46
C VAL A 42 -7.57 -1.83 -15.32
N TYR A 43 -8.74 -1.67 -15.96
CA TYR A 43 -9.31 -2.71 -16.83
C TYR A 43 -8.33 -3.12 -17.92
N GLN A 44 -7.78 -2.15 -18.66
CA GLN A 44 -6.88 -2.45 -19.79
C GLN A 44 -5.59 -3.13 -19.33
N THR A 45 -5.05 -2.73 -18.18
CA THR A 45 -3.81 -3.31 -17.63
C THR A 45 -4.05 -4.75 -17.14
N VAL A 46 -5.13 -4.97 -16.39
CA VAL A 46 -5.51 -6.30 -15.88
C VAL A 46 -5.92 -7.22 -17.03
N ALA A 47 -6.67 -6.74 -18.03
CA ALA A 47 -7.05 -7.54 -19.18
C ALA A 47 -5.82 -8.01 -19.98
N ARG A 48 -4.77 -7.18 -20.03
CA ARG A 48 -3.53 -7.47 -20.75
C ARG A 48 -2.65 -8.50 -20.05
N TYR A 49 -2.49 -8.40 -18.73
CA TYR A 49 -1.50 -9.19 -17.98
C TYR A 49 -2.11 -10.22 -17.02
N GLY A 50 -3.35 -10.01 -16.58
CA GLY A 50 -4.09 -10.93 -15.71
C GLY A 50 -4.60 -12.16 -16.44
N ARG A 51 -5.25 -11.95 -17.59
CA ARG A 51 -5.78 -13.05 -18.42
C ARG A 51 -4.71 -14.02 -18.93
N SER A 52 -3.49 -13.54 -19.15
CA SER A 52 -2.36 -14.39 -19.53
C SER A 52 -1.75 -15.16 -18.34
N GLY A 53 -2.24 -14.92 -17.13
CA GLY A 53 -1.72 -15.50 -15.89
C GLY A 53 -0.40 -14.90 -15.42
N GLN A 54 0.10 -13.86 -16.08
CA GLN A 54 1.42 -13.29 -15.79
C GLN A 54 1.42 -12.44 -14.51
N VAL A 55 0.28 -11.83 -14.17
CA VAL A 55 0.11 -11.03 -12.95
C VAL A 55 -1.26 -11.35 -12.36
N LYS A 56 -1.29 -11.92 -11.15
CA LYS A 56 -2.54 -12.26 -10.44
C LYS A 56 -2.85 -11.35 -9.26
N HIS A 57 -1.85 -10.64 -8.74
CA HIS A 57 -1.98 -9.74 -7.60
C HIS A 57 -1.78 -8.30 -8.06
N TRP A 58 -2.70 -7.42 -7.69
CA TRP A 58 -2.73 -6.03 -8.15
C TRP A 58 -2.83 -5.09 -6.96
N GLU A 59 -1.77 -4.34 -6.69
CA GLU A 59 -1.72 -3.35 -5.62
C GLU A 59 -2.25 -2.01 -6.12
N ILE A 60 -3.23 -1.48 -5.41
CA ILE A 60 -3.97 -0.30 -5.83
C ILE A 60 -3.45 0.92 -5.07
N TRP A 61 -2.57 1.66 -5.74
CA TRP A 61 -1.83 2.82 -5.26
C TRP A 61 -0.64 2.51 -4.36
N ASN A 62 0.23 3.49 -4.18
CA ASN A 62 1.36 3.45 -3.24
C ASN A 62 1.21 4.56 -2.20
N GLU A 63 1.19 4.20 -0.91
CA GLU A 63 1.15 5.15 0.21
C GLU A 63 0.12 6.28 0.05
N PRO A 64 -1.17 5.97 -0.17
CA PRO A 64 -2.22 6.97 -0.37
C PRO A 64 -2.43 7.86 0.87
N ASN A 65 -1.92 7.44 2.03
CA ASN A 65 -2.01 8.12 3.31
C ASN A 65 -0.95 9.22 3.51
N LEU A 66 -0.03 9.45 2.56
CA LEU A 66 0.97 10.51 2.63
C LEU A 66 0.68 11.68 1.68
N THR A 67 1.17 12.86 2.04
CA THR A 67 0.93 14.10 1.26
C THR A 67 1.48 13.99 -0.16
N GLY A 68 2.69 13.43 -0.33
CA GLY A 68 3.37 13.40 -1.64
C GLY A 68 2.78 12.40 -2.62
N SER A 69 2.57 11.16 -2.17
CA SER A 69 2.11 10.04 -2.99
C SER A 69 0.59 9.97 -3.14
N GLY A 70 -0.18 10.42 -2.14
CA GLY A 70 -1.64 10.52 -2.22
C GLY A 70 -2.11 11.92 -2.62
N TYR A 71 -1.99 12.89 -1.70
CA TYR A 71 -2.74 14.14 -1.79
C TYR A 71 -2.26 15.11 -2.86
N SER A 72 -0.95 15.17 -3.10
CA SER A 72 -0.36 16.00 -4.15
C SER A 72 -0.68 15.48 -5.56
N SER A 73 -1.14 14.23 -5.66
CA SER A 73 -1.64 13.62 -6.89
C SER A 73 -3.10 13.99 -7.19
N GLY A 74 -3.71 14.92 -6.43
CA GLY A 74 -5.11 15.29 -6.63
C GLY A 74 -6.11 14.34 -5.96
N LEU A 75 -5.65 13.52 -5.02
CA LEU A 75 -6.50 12.71 -4.14
C LEU A 75 -6.79 13.53 -2.87
N TYR A 76 -7.93 14.18 -2.79
CA TYR A 76 -8.11 15.24 -1.80
C TYR A 76 -8.44 14.70 -0.40
N GLU A 77 -9.08 13.53 -0.31
CA GLU A 77 -9.53 12.94 0.97
C GLU A 77 -9.53 11.40 0.96
N ILE A 78 -9.61 10.78 2.15
CA ILE A 78 -9.69 9.30 2.31
C ILE A 78 -10.89 8.72 1.55
N LYS A 79 -12.01 9.44 1.48
CA LYS A 79 -13.20 9.05 0.71
C LYS A 79 -12.93 8.95 -0.79
N ASP A 80 -12.01 9.75 -1.32
CA ASP A 80 -11.66 9.70 -2.74
C ASP A 80 -10.86 8.45 -3.03
N TYR A 81 -9.92 8.09 -2.15
CA TYR A 81 -9.20 6.82 -2.26
C TYR A 81 -10.13 5.60 -2.11
N ALA A 82 -11.14 5.65 -1.23
CA ALA A 82 -12.17 4.60 -1.15
C ALA A 82 -12.92 4.41 -2.49
N ARG A 83 -13.22 5.51 -3.21
CA ARG A 83 -13.83 5.45 -4.56
C ARG A 83 -12.85 4.88 -5.59
N ILE A 84 -11.57 5.23 -5.51
CA ILE A 84 -10.51 4.70 -6.39
C ILE A 84 -10.35 3.20 -6.20
N LEU A 85 -10.34 2.72 -4.96
CA LEU A 85 -10.34 1.30 -4.63
C LEU A 85 -11.56 0.59 -5.21
N GLY A 86 -12.76 1.13 -5.02
CA GLY A 86 -13.99 0.54 -5.56
C GLY A 86 -13.98 0.44 -7.09
N VAL A 87 -13.58 1.50 -7.79
CA VAL A 87 -13.49 1.50 -9.25
C VAL A 87 -12.39 0.56 -9.76
N ALA A 88 -11.24 0.51 -9.08
CA ALA A 88 -10.17 -0.43 -9.42
C ALA A 88 -10.64 -1.88 -9.24
N HIS A 89 -11.33 -2.18 -8.14
CA HIS A 89 -11.90 -3.49 -7.86
C HIS A 89 -12.82 -3.94 -8.99
N ASP A 90 -13.83 -3.13 -9.34
CA ASP A 90 -14.83 -3.49 -10.33
C ASP A 90 -14.21 -3.66 -11.72
N ALA A 91 -13.30 -2.75 -12.10
CA ALA A 91 -12.57 -2.82 -13.37
C ALA A 91 -11.67 -4.06 -13.45
N ALA A 92 -10.92 -4.36 -12.38
CA ALA A 92 -10.04 -5.52 -12.32
C ALA A 92 -10.82 -6.83 -12.40
N LYS A 93 -11.89 -6.98 -11.60
CA LYS A 93 -12.74 -8.18 -11.60
C LYS A 93 -13.47 -8.38 -12.93
N ALA A 94 -13.88 -7.29 -13.60
CA ALA A 94 -14.46 -7.37 -14.95
C ALA A 94 -13.44 -7.82 -16.01
N ALA A 95 -12.15 -7.48 -15.83
CA ALA A 95 -11.08 -7.89 -16.72
C ALA A 95 -10.62 -9.33 -16.47
N ASP A 96 -10.39 -9.69 -15.21
CA ASP A 96 -10.00 -11.02 -14.71
C ASP A 96 -10.72 -11.30 -13.38
N PRO A 97 -11.76 -12.16 -13.35
CA PRO A 97 -12.48 -12.49 -12.11
C PRO A 97 -11.61 -13.13 -11.03
N GLU A 98 -10.46 -13.69 -11.39
CA GLU A 98 -9.50 -14.30 -10.45
C GLU A 98 -8.44 -13.29 -9.95
N ALA A 99 -8.47 -12.04 -10.40
CA ALA A 99 -7.55 -11.01 -9.92
C ALA A 99 -7.67 -10.85 -8.40
N THR A 100 -6.55 -10.91 -7.70
CA THR A 100 -6.46 -10.60 -6.27
C THR A 100 -6.07 -9.14 -6.11
N LEU A 101 -6.89 -8.38 -5.40
CA LEU A 101 -6.69 -6.95 -5.17
C LEU A 101 -5.96 -6.76 -3.84
N VAL A 102 -4.85 -6.04 -3.88
CA VAL A 102 -4.05 -5.68 -2.71
C VAL A 102 -4.31 -4.19 -2.42
N LEU A 103 -4.65 -3.86 -1.18
CA LEU A 103 -4.75 -2.46 -0.74
C LEU A 103 -3.42 -1.75 -1.04
N GLY A 104 -3.45 -0.48 -1.41
CA GLY A 104 -2.21 0.28 -1.58
C GLY A 104 -1.46 0.37 -0.26
N GLY A 105 -0.20 -0.04 -0.26
CA GLY A 105 0.64 -0.13 0.92
C GLY A 105 0.60 1.16 1.74
N LEU A 106 0.10 1.05 2.98
CA LEU A 106 -0.07 2.21 3.85
C LEU A 106 1.20 2.50 4.64
N ALA A 107 1.70 3.73 4.56
CA ALA A 107 2.93 4.15 5.23
C ALA A 107 2.78 4.25 6.75
N ALA A 108 3.79 3.82 7.50
CA ALA A 108 3.90 4.13 8.93
C ALA A 108 4.29 5.60 9.14
N VAL A 109 3.52 6.33 9.96
CA VAL A 109 3.84 7.72 10.33
C VAL A 109 4.08 7.81 11.83
N TRP A 110 5.36 7.76 12.23
CA TRP A 110 5.79 7.68 13.63
C TRP A 110 6.05 9.06 14.27
N SER A 111 6.70 9.99 13.55
CA SER A 111 7.24 11.24 14.13
C SER A 111 6.30 12.44 14.15
N TYR A 112 5.14 12.37 13.50
CA TYR A 112 4.27 13.54 13.31
C TYR A 112 2.83 13.25 13.74
N PRO A 113 2.12 14.24 14.31
CA PRO A 113 0.69 14.13 14.52
C PRO A 113 -0.02 14.00 13.16
N PRO A 114 -1.22 13.38 13.11
CA PRO A 114 -1.98 13.34 11.87
C PRO A 114 -2.25 14.76 11.37
N SER A 115 -2.14 14.94 10.06
CA SER A 115 -2.50 16.17 9.36
C SER A 115 -3.67 15.88 8.41
N PRO A 116 -4.32 16.91 7.83
CA PRO A 116 -5.35 16.70 6.81
C PRO A 116 -4.89 15.91 5.59
N THR A 117 -3.58 15.73 5.40
CA THR A 117 -2.98 15.07 4.23
C THR A 117 -1.97 14.00 4.60
N THR A 118 -1.84 13.63 5.87
CA THR A 118 -0.87 12.63 6.34
C THR A 118 -1.40 11.90 7.56
N TYR A 119 -1.58 10.59 7.43
CA TYR A 119 -2.19 9.74 8.44
C TYR A 119 -1.31 8.53 8.69
N ASP A 120 -1.24 8.08 9.94
CA ASP A 120 -0.68 6.76 10.23
C ASP A 120 -1.62 5.68 9.66
N TYR A 121 -1.06 4.54 9.26
CA TYR A 121 -1.85 3.51 8.58
C TYR A 121 -3.01 2.98 9.43
N PHE A 122 -2.90 3.03 10.77
CA PHE A 122 -3.99 2.59 11.66
C PHE A 122 -5.23 3.46 11.48
N ASP A 123 -5.06 4.79 11.46
CA ASP A 123 -6.16 5.73 11.30
C ASP A 123 -6.76 5.64 9.90
N TYR A 124 -5.89 5.53 8.90
CA TYR A 124 -6.29 5.49 7.50
C TYR A 124 -7.09 4.22 7.19
N LEU A 125 -6.62 3.07 7.69
CA LEU A 125 -7.29 1.78 7.52
C LEU A 125 -8.64 1.72 8.26
N ASP A 126 -8.70 2.25 9.49
CA ASP A 126 -9.96 2.37 10.25
C ASP A 126 -10.99 3.28 9.53
N ALA A 127 -10.52 4.40 8.96
CA ALA A 127 -11.36 5.29 8.16
C ALA A 127 -11.88 4.60 6.89
N LEU A 128 -11.05 3.84 6.17
CA LEU A 128 -11.49 3.06 5.01
C LEU A 128 -12.54 2.01 5.38
N GLY A 129 -12.35 1.31 6.49
CA GLY A 129 -13.35 0.38 7.02
C GLY A 129 -14.69 1.05 7.31
N LYS A 130 -14.67 2.23 7.96
CA LYS A 130 -15.89 3.03 8.24
C LYS A 130 -16.57 3.57 6.99
N LEU A 131 -15.81 3.84 5.93
CA LEU A 131 -16.32 4.26 4.62
C LEU A 131 -16.91 3.09 3.80
N GLY A 132 -16.84 1.86 4.30
CA GLY A 132 -17.35 0.67 3.61
C GLY A 132 -16.42 0.15 2.50
N ALA A 133 -15.17 0.61 2.43
CA ALA A 133 -14.22 0.20 1.40
C ALA A 133 -13.62 -1.20 1.64
N TRP A 134 -13.95 -1.85 2.76
CA TRP A 134 -13.38 -3.16 3.12
C TRP A 134 -13.70 -4.24 2.08
N GLY A 135 -14.80 -4.13 1.33
CA GLY A 135 -15.12 -5.09 0.26
C GLY A 135 -14.31 -4.96 -1.02
N SER A 136 -13.52 -3.88 -1.19
CA SER A 136 -12.89 -3.53 -2.46
C SER A 136 -11.47 -4.08 -2.65
N PHE A 137 -10.99 -4.91 -1.73
CA PHE A 137 -9.66 -5.52 -1.80
C PHE A 137 -9.68 -6.90 -1.12
N ASP A 138 -8.65 -7.71 -1.34
CA ASP A 138 -8.51 -9.06 -0.79
C ASP A 138 -7.40 -9.13 0.27
N VAL A 139 -6.37 -8.29 0.15
CA VAL A 139 -5.18 -8.27 1.02
C VAL A 139 -4.94 -6.86 1.59
N VAL A 140 -4.62 -6.75 2.88
CA VAL A 140 -4.15 -5.49 3.49
C VAL A 140 -2.64 -5.39 3.24
N ALA A 141 -2.18 -4.25 2.72
CA ALA A 141 -0.74 -3.97 2.60
C ALA A 141 -0.34 -2.78 3.49
N VAL A 142 0.80 -2.91 4.15
CA VAL A 142 1.37 -1.87 5.02
C VAL A 142 2.89 -1.77 4.83
N HIS A 143 3.43 -0.58 5.06
CA HIS A 143 4.87 -0.29 5.03
C HIS A 143 5.33 0.10 6.45
N PRO A 144 5.63 -0.87 7.34
CA PRO A 144 5.99 -0.60 8.74
C PRO A 144 7.45 -0.15 8.89
N TYR A 145 7.88 0.82 8.08
CA TYR A 145 9.19 1.44 8.20
C TYR A 145 9.38 2.05 9.58
N ARG A 146 10.57 1.82 10.16
CA ARG A 146 10.92 2.29 11.50
C ARG A 146 12.42 2.62 11.57
N PRO A 147 12.84 3.62 12.35
CA PRO A 147 14.26 3.99 12.45
C PRO A 147 15.08 3.02 13.31
N ASP A 148 14.42 2.41 14.29
CA ASP A 148 15.02 1.50 15.26
C ASP A 148 15.05 0.05 14.76
N PRO A 149 15.76 -0.88 15.43
CA PRO A 149 15.59 -2.30 15.12
C PRO A 149 14.14 -2.78 15.31
N PRO A 150 13.76 -3.98 14.80
CA PRO A 150 12.41 -4.54 14.95
C PRO A 150 11.92 -4.65 16.40
N GLU A 151 12.79 -5.08 17.32
CA GLU A 151 12.52 -5.13 18.76
C GLU A 151 12.56 -3.75 19.45
N GLY A 152 13.00 -2.74 18.71
CA GLY A 152 13.08 -1.36 19.17
C GLY A 152 11.71 -0.72 19.30
N GLN A 153 11.65 0.28 20.15
CA GLN A 153 10.45 0.99 20.56
C GLN A 153 10.56 2.46 20.15
N PRO A 154 10.59 2.76 18.84
CA PRO A 154 10.71 4.12 18.37
C PRO A 154 9.55 4.93 18.91
N LEU A 155 9.83 6.20 19.23
CA LEU A 155 8.79 7.12 19.64
C LEU A 155 7.76 7.24 18.51
N ARG A 156 6.51 6.84 18.79
CA ARG A 156 5.36 7.16 17.96
C ARG A 156 4.46 8.15 18.69
N ARG A 157 3.65 8.87 17.93
CA ARG A 157 2.66 9.84 18.46
C ARG A 157 1.68 9.24 19.49
N ASP A 158 1.38 7.95 19.39
CA ASP A 158 0.36 7.24 20.17
C ASP A 158 0.94 6.20 21.15
N GLY A 159 2.25 6.32 21.43
CA GLY A 159 2.98 5.44 22.34
C GLY A 159 4.09 4.67 21.64
N THR A 160 4.97 4.06 22.42
CA THR A 160 6.04 3.22 21.85
C THR A 160 5.53 1.81 21.61
N LEU A 161 5.78 1.28 20.42
CA LEU A 161 5.42 -0.10 20.05
C LEU A 161 6.65 -0.79 19.46
N THR A 162 6.93 -2.01 19.92
CA THR A 162 7.80 -2.95 19.19
C THR A 162 7.11 -3.42 17.91
N PHE A 163 7.86 -3.97 16.96
CA PHE A 163 7.26 -4.51 15.72
C PHE A 163 6.18 -5.58 15.99
N PRO A 164 6.36 -6.58 16.89
CA PRO A 164 5.29 -7.53 17.21
C PRO A 164 4.04 -6.89 17.80
N GLN A 165 4.18 -5.87 18.67
CA GLN A 165 3.04 -5.15 19.25
C GLN A 165 2.30 -4.32 18.20
N GLU A 166 3.03 -3.75 17.25
CA GLU A 166 2.49 -3.01 16.13
C GLU A 166 1.69 -3.92 15.18
N MET A 167 2.18 -5.13 14.90
CA MET A 167 1.45 -6.14 14.11
C MET A 167 0.22 -6.67 14.86
N GLN A 168 0.32 -6.94 16.17
CA GLN A 168 -0.85 -7.34 16.96
C GLN A 168 -1.95 -6.28 16.94
N ARG A 169 -1.59 -4.99 17.06
CA ARG A 169 -2.56 -3.89 16.94
C ARG A 169 -3.19 -3.83 15.56
N LEU A 170 -2.43 -4.15 14.51
CA LEU A 170 -2.94 -4.18 13.14
C LEU A 170 -3.94 -5.33 12.97
N ASP A 171 -3.64 -6.52 13.49
CA ASP A 171 -4.53 -7.67 13.48
C ASP A 171 -5.84 -7.37 14.22
N ASP A 172 -5.77 -6.75 15.40
CA ASP A 172 -6.95 -6.35 16.17
C ASP A 172 -7.82 -5.35 15.38
N LEU A 173 -7.21 -4.41 14.66
CA LEU A 173 -7.91 -3.47 13.78
C LEU A 173 -8.57 -4.20 12.61
N ILE A 174 -7.85 -5.07 11.91
CA ILE A 174 -8.32 -5.85 10.76
C ILE A 174 -9.51 -6.75 11.13
N ALA A 175 -9.44 -7.39 12.30
CA ALA A 175 -10.49 -8.28 12.80
C ALA A 175 -11.85 -7.58 12.97
N ARG A 176 -11.87 -6.25 13.19
CA ARG A 176 -13.11 -5.48 13.35
C ARG A 176 -13.94 -5.36 12.07
N TYR A 177 -13.31 -5.45 10.91
CA TYR A 177 -13.98 -5.27 9.60
C TYR A 177 -14.12 -6.57 8.81
N GLY A 178 -13.31 -7.58 9.14
CA GLY A 178 -13.30 -8.89 8.50
C GLY A 178 -11.85 -9.32 8.27
N PRO A 179 -11.37 -10.39 8.91
CA PRO A 179 -9.97 -10.83 8.80
C PRO A 179 -9.52 -11.01 7.36
N LYS A 180 -8.32 -10.51 7.06
CA LYS A 180 -7.65 -10.61 5.76
C LYS A 180 -6.16 -10.88 5.94
N PRO A 181 -5.49 -11.52 4.97
CA PRO A 181 -4.04 -11.58 4.98
C PRO A 181 -3.43 -10.17 4.96
N VAL A 182 -2.29 -10.05 5.65
CA VAL A 182 -1.46 -8.84 5.68
C VAL A 182 -0.18 -9.09 4.92
N TRP A 183 0.16 -8.21 3.98
CA TRP A 183 1.44 -8.20 3.28
C TRP A 183 2.25 -6.98 3.68
N LEU A 184 3.53 -7.19 3.95
CA LEU A 184 4.50 -6.12 4.13
C LEU A 184 5.14 -5.85 2.76
N THR A 185 4.47 -5.03 1.93
CA THR A 185 4.89 -4.79 0.54
C THR A 185 6.14 -3.91 0.45
N GLU A 186 6.45 -3.17 1.52
CA GLU A 186 7.74 -2.52 1.71
C GLU A 186 8.22 -2.58 3.17
N VAL A 187 9.49 -2.96 3.35
CA VAL A 187 10.21 -2.91 4.63
C VAL A 187 11.70 -2.69 4.37
N GLY A 188 12.39 -2.06 5.31
CA GLY A 188 13.85 -2.01 5.27
C GLY A 188 14.46 -0.90 6.11
N TRP A 189 15.79 -0.86 6.08
CA TRP A 189 16.61 0.19 6.68
C TRP A 189 17.63 0.66 5.64
N ALA A 190 17.82 1.97 5.52
CA ALA A 190 18.80 2.52 4.59
C ALA A 190 20.24 2.28 5.10
N THR A 191 21.20 2.08 4.19
CA THR A 191 22.63 1.93 4.54
C THR A 191 23.44 3.21 4.43
N ASN A 192 22.75 4.35 4.31
CA ASN A 192 23.41 5.65 4.26
C ASN A 192 24.03 6.01 5.63
N ARG A 193 24.96 6.98 5.63
CA ARG A 193 25.74 7.36 6.84
C ARG A 193 25.06 8.39 7.73
N VAL A 194 23.82 8.76 7.44
CA VAL A 194 23.07 9.77 8.20
C VAL A 194 21.89 9.09 8.86
N TRP A 195 21.53 9.50 10.08
CA TRP A 195 20.36 8.92 10.73
C TRP A 195 19.10 9.14 9.84
N PRO A 196 18.22 8.12 9.69
CA PRO A 196 18.17 6.83 10.41
C PRO A 196 18.92 5.67 9.73
N GLY A 197 19.90 5.93 8.86
CA GLY A 197 20.71 4.90 8.21
C GLY A 197 21.58 4.10 9.17
N VAL A 198 21.83 2.84 8.82
CA VAL A 198 22.62 1.88 9.60
C VAL A 198 23.70 1.22 8.73
N PRO A 199 24.82 0.76 9.30
CA PRO A 199 25.80 -0.03 8.54
C PRO A 199 25.20 -1.33 7.96
N GLU A 200 25.79 -1.86 6.88
CA GLU A 200 25.26 -3.03 6.13
C GLU A 200 25.08 -4.28 7.00
N ASP A 201 25.99 -4.54 7.94
CA ASP A 201 25.89 -5.65 8.89
C ASP A 201 24.66 -5.53 9.80
N ARG A 202 24.35 -4.30 10.27
CA ARG A 202 23.14 -4.01 11.03
C ARG A 202 21.89 -4.10 10.17
N GLN A 203 21.92 -3.62 8.92
CA GLN A 203 20.78 -3.78 8.00
C GLN A 203 20.42 -5.26 7.83
N ALA A 204 21.43 -6.12 7.60
CA ALA A 204 21.23 -7.56 7.47
C ALA A 204 20.64 -8.20 8.75
N GLN A 205 21.16 -7.83 9.92
CA GLN A 205 20.63 -8.30 11.21
C GLN A 205 19.20 -7.82 11.46
N PHE A 206 18.85 -6.61 11.05
CA PHE A 206 17.53 -6.04 11.25
C PHE A 206 16.51 -6.74 10.35
N LEU A 207 16.83 -6.91 9.06
CA LEU A 207 15.99 -7.64 8.12
C LEU A 207 15.75 -9.10 8.56
N ALA A 208 16.80 -9.84 8.92
CA ALA A 208 16.65 -11.22 9.36
C ALA A 208 15.73 -11.36 10.58
N ARG A 209 15.83 -10.44 11.55
CA ARG A 209 14.98 -10.45 12.75
C ARG A 209 13.54 -10.03 12.44
N LEU A 210 13.33 -9.07 11.53
CA LEU A 210 11.99 -8.70 11.07
C LEU A 210 11.28 -9.90 10.44
N TYR A 211 11.93 -10.64 9.54
CA TYR A 211 11.34 -11.82 8.90
C TYR A 211 10.99 -12.96 9.87
N ILE A 212 11.68 -13.06 11.01
CA ILE A 212 11.36 -14.05 12.05
C ILE A 212 10.16 -13.62 12.90
N MET A 213 9.97 -12.31 13.07
CA MET A 213 8.90 -11.74 13.89
C MET A 213 7.59 -11.51 13.14
N ALA A 214 7.65 -11.39 11.81
CA ALA A 214 6.51 -11.16 10.93
C ALA A 214 5.67 -12.42 10.70
#